data_AF-A0A401SGN3-F1
#
_entry.id   AF-A0A401SGN3-F1
#
_cell.length_a   1.000
_cell.length_b   1.000
_cell.length_c   1.000
_cell.angle_alpha   90.00
_cell.angle_beta   90.00
_cell.angle_gamma   90.00
#
_symmetry.space_group_name_H-M   'P 1'
#
loop_
_entity.id
_entity.type
_entity.pdbx_description
1 polymer ?
#
loop_
_entity_poly.entity_id
_entity_poly.type
_entity_poly.pdbx_seq_one_letter_code
_entity_poly.pdbx_strand_id
1 'polypeptide(L)'
;MATVVLSEAEKVYVMHGVQDDLRIDGRGCEDYRHTEIETDVVSNTSGSARVKIGHTDILVGVKAEMGTPKLERPYEGFLEFFVDCSANATPEFEGRGGEDLGTEIANTLYRLLECGGNLFDAISLAVKAALHNTRIPKVRVLEDDEGAKEIELSDDPYDCIRLNVENVPCIVTLSKGRTVAFLPIASDTMELRAIPLVLLVLCLLQMTHEQVARNKPRKNGAAKKAMVTLSMIEDIKDQIAQIINEVNVLKEKQALQTVCLRGLKVYRKCFLLMDGQKNFHEASDDCIMHGGILGVPHNYHENNELYNYAKTTLGDDHNIWVGITDIATEGDWVDVSGKATNYTNWETIRRQPDGGTKANCVAMSGPANGRWFDDSCVLQKNYYCQFNIL
;
A
#
# COMPACT_ATOMS: atom_id res chain seq x y z
N MET A 1 -4.89 -27.88 -23.32
CA MET A 1 -5.13 -28.68 -22.10
C MET A 1 -5.60 -27.70 -21.04
N ALA A 2 -6.73 -27.98 -20.39
CA ALA A 2 -7.38 -27.21 -19.32
C ALA A 2 -7.43 -25.67 -19.49
N THR A 3 -8.22 -25.19 -20.48
CA THR A 3 -8.88 -23.89 -20.29
C THR A 3 -9.63 -23.97 -18.97
N VAL A 4 -9.40 -23.02 -18.06
CA VAL A 4 -10.15 -22.98 -16.79
C VAL A 4 -11.59 -22.61 -17.14
N VAL A 5 -12.41 -23.63 -17.40
CA VAL A 5 -13.83 -23.46 -17.69
C VAL A 5 -14.52 -23.21 -16.37
N LEU A 6 -14.85 -21.94 -16.12
CA LEU A 6 -15.72 -21.55 -15.01
C LEU A 6 -17.08 -22.22 -15.17
N SER A 7 -17.59 -22.80 -14.08
CA SER A 7 -18.94 -23.35 -14.03
C SER A 7 -19.98 -22.23 -14.16
N GLU A 8 -21.18 -22.57 -14.66
CA GLU A 8 -22.27 -21.59 -14.77
C GLU A 8 -22.68 -21.03 -13.40
N ALA A 9 -22.58 -21.83 -12.33
CA ALA A 9 -22.85 -21.38 -10.97
C ALA A 9 -21.83 -20.33 -10.50
N GLU A 10 -20.54 -20.51 -10.79
CA GLU A 10 -19.50 -19.54 -10.47
C GLU A 10 -19.68 -18.24 -11.25
N LYS A 11 -20.07 -18.32 -12.53
CA LYS A 11 -20.38 -17.13 -13.33
C LYS A 11 -21.54 -16.34 -12.72
N VAL A 12 -22.62 -17.02 -12.32
CA VAL A 12 -23.77 -16.39 -11.67
C VAL A 12 -23.37 -15.75 -10.35
N TYR A 13 -22.55 -16.42 -9.53
CA TYR A 13 -22.04 -15.87 -8.28
C TYR A 13 -21.22 -14.59 -8.50
N VAL A 14 -20.30 -14.60 -9.47
CA VAL A 14 -19.49 -13.41 -9.80
C VAL A 14 -20.37 -12.28 -10.32
N MET A 15 -21.37 -12.57 -11.15
CA MET A 15 -22.28 -11.56 -11.70
C MET A 15 -23.14 -10.90 -10.62
N HIS A 16 -23.67 -11.69 -9.67
CA HIS A 16 -24.42 -11.13 -8.53
C HIS A 16 -23.51 -10.36 -7.57
N GLY A 17 -22.31 -10.87 -7.28
CA GLY A 17 -21.33 -10.15 -6.47
C GLY A 17 -21.02 -8.77 -7.03
N VAL A 18 -20.81 -8.66 -8.35
CA VAL A 18 -20.58 -7.35 -9.01
C VAL A 18 -21.79 -6.42 -8.91
N GLN A 19 -23.02 -6.94 -8.91
CA GLN A 19 -24.23 -6.12 -8.70
C GLN A 19 -24.33 -5.57 -7.27
N ASP A 20 -23.83 -6.34 -6.30
CA ASP A 20 -23.81 -5.99 -4.88
C ASP A 20 -22.53 -5.24 -4.47
N ASP A 21 -21.77 -4.73 -5.45
CA ASP A 21 -20.47 -4.04 -5.28
C ASP A 21 -19.41 -4.85 -4.50
N LEU A 22 -19.46 -6.17 -4.64
CA LEU A 22 -18.58 -7.09 -3.92
C LEU A 22 -17.88 -8.07 -4.87
N ARG A 23 -16.55 -7.98 -4.90
CA ARG A 23 -15.72 -8.93 -5.65
C ARG A 23 -15.34 -10.14 -4.79
N ILE A 24 -14.86 -11.21 -5.43
CA ILE A 24 -14.43 -12.46 -4.77
C ILE A 24 -13.34 -12.27 -3.71
N ASP A 25 -12.57 -11.19 -3.80
CA ASP A 25 -11.48 -10.82 -2.91
C ASP A 25 -11.90 -9.78 -1.85
N GLY A 26 -13.20 -9.47 -1.78
CA GLY A 26 -13.78 -8.54 -0.81
C GLY A 26 -13.53 -7.07 -1.14
N ARG A 27 -13.11 -6.75 -2.36
CA ARG A 27 -12.88 -5.38 -2.85
C ARG A 27 -14.14 -4.84 -3.54
N GLY A 28 -14.30 -3.51 -3.53
CA GLY A 28 -15.34 -2.84 -4.33
C GLY A 28 -15.06 -2.94 -5.83
N CYS A 29 -16.02 -2.52 -6.66
CA CYS A 29 -15.88 -2.53 -8.11
C CYS A 29 -14.85 -1.50 -8.61
N GLU A 30 -14.60 -0.43 -7.85
CA GLU A 30 -13.67 0.65 -8.19
C GLU A 30 -12.25 0.43 -7.64
N ASP A 31 -12.07 -0.55 -6.74
CA ASP A 31 -10.80 -0.75 -6.06
C ASP A 31 -9.80 -1.57 -6.88
N TYR A 32 -8.57 -1.07 -6.95
CA TYR A 32 -7.40 -1.78 -7.49
C TYR A 32 -6.78 -2.75 -6.49
N ARG A 33 -5.99 -3.71 -6.99
CA ARG A 33 -5.23 -4.61 -6.11
C ARG A 33 -4.02 -3.85 -5.59
N HIS A 34 -3.46 -4.34 -4.49
CA HIS A 34 -2.16 -3.84 -4.06
C HIS A 34 -1.12 -4.04 -5.19
N THR A 35 -0.43 -2.96 -5.52
CA THR A 35 0.58 -2.90 -6.58
C THR A 35 1.93 -2.56 -5.98
N GLU A 36 2.90 -3.45 -6.15
CA GLU A 36 4.29 -3.26 -5.75
C GLU A 36 5.10 -2.87 -7.01
N ILE A 37 5.85 -1.78 -6.94
CA ILE A 37 6.69 -1.29 -8.05
C ILE A 37 8.13 -1.23 -7.56
N GLU A 38 9.01 -1.97 -8.21
CA GLU A 38 10.45 -1.94 -7.99
C GLU A 38 11.12 -1.38 -9.25
N THR A 39 11.84 -0.27 -9.12
CA THR A 39 12.66 0.27 -10.21
C THR A 39 14.10 -0.21 -10.07
N ASP A 40 14.82 -0.32 -11.18
CA ASP A 40 16.25 -0.67 -11.21
C ASP A 40 16.56 -2.11 -10.78
N VAL A 41 15.75 -3.07 -11.25
CA VAL A 41 15.89 -4.50 -10.93
C VAL A 41 16.96 -5.19 -11.77
N VAL A 42 17.07 -4.81 -13.05
CA VAL A 42 18.03 -5.38 -14.00
C VAL A 42 19.15 -4.39 -14.24
N SER A 43 20.38 -4.78 -13.91
CA SER A 43 21.56 -3.91 -13.99
C SER A 43 22.16 -3.76 -15.38
N ASN A 44 21.80 -4.65 -16.33
CA ASN A 44 22.35 -4.65 -17.69
C ASN A 44 21.57 -3.74 -18.67
N THR A 45 20.49 -3.10 -18.21
CA THR A 45 19.61 -2.28 -19.06
C THR A 45 19.72 -0.80 -18.66
N SER A 46 19.47 0.10 -19.62
CA SER A 46 19.50 1.55 -19.40
C SER A 46 18.39 2.01 -18.44
N GLY A 47 17.29 1.27 -18.39
CA GLY A 47 16.23 1.40 -17.40
C GLY A 47 15.59 0.05 -17.15
N SER A 48 15.10 -0.19 -15.95
CA SER A 48 14.31 -1.39 -15.64
C SER A 48 13.27 -1.11 -14.58
N ALA A 49 12.16 -1.83 -14.65
CA ALA A 49 11.14 -1.84 -13.63
C ALA A 49 10.48 -3.22 -13.56
N ARG A 50 10.10 -3.61 -12.34
CA ARG A 50 9.28 -4.77 -12.06
C ARG A 50 8.00 -4.28 -11.37
N VAL A 51 6.87 -4.73 -11.86
CA VAL A 51 5.56 -4.39 -11.31
C VAL A 51 4.83 -5.67 -10.98
N LYS A 52 4.34 -5.75 -9.74
CA LYS A 52 3.59 -6.88 -9.24
C LYS A 52 2.21 -6.43 -8.79
N ILE A 53 1.18 -6.90 -9.48
CA ILE A 53 -0.23 -6.63 -9.17
C ILE A 53 -0.90 -7.94 -8.75
N GLY A 54 -1.02 -8.15 -7.44
CA GLY A 54 -1.50 -9.42 -6.87
C GLY A 54 -0.64 -10.61 -7.29
N HIS A 55 -1.14 -11.42 -8.23
CA HIS A 55 -0.44 -12.60 -8.76
C HIS A 55 0.19 -12.39 -10.14
N THR A 56 0.05 -11.19 -10.72
CA THR A 56 0.66 -10.86 -12.01
C THR A 56 1.97 -10.13 -11.76
N ASP A 57 3.07 -10.69 -12.26
CA ASP A 57 4.42 -10.13 -12.14
C ASP A 57 4.95 -9.82 -13.55
N ILE A 58 5.38 -8.58 -13.76
CA ILE A 58 5.82 -8.08 -15.06
C ILE A 58 7.18 -7.42 -14.89
N LEU A 59 8.11 -7.79 -15.75
CA LEU A 59 9.43 -7.20 -15.82
C LEU A 59 9.59 -6.46 -17.15
N VAL A 60 9.99 -5.19 -17.09
CA VAL A 60 10.26 -4.36 -18.26
C VAL A 60 11.71 -3.87 -18.19
N GLY A 61 12.45 -4.09 -19.28
CA GLY A 61 13.80 -3.57 -19.49
C GLY A 61 13.81 -2.63 -20.69
N VAL A 62 14.45 -1.48 -20.53
CA VAL A 62 14.64 -0.48 -21.58
C VAL A 62 16.12 -0.44 -21.94
N LYS A 63 16.42 -0.64 -23.21
CA LYS A 63 17.77 -0.54 -23.76
C LYS A 63 17.82 0.58 -24.80
N ALA A 64 18.74 1.51 -24.63
CA ALA A 64 18.97 2.57 -25.61
C ALA A 64 20.09 2.14 -26.57
N GLU A 65 19.78 2.12 -27.88
CA GLU A 65 20.75 1.81 -28.93
C GLU A 65 20.79 2.94 -29.96
N MET A 66 21.96 3.13 -30.59
CA MET A 66 22.11 4.04 -31.72
C MET A 66 21.86 3.28 -33.02
N GLY A 67 20.87 3.74 -33.78
CA GLY A 67 20.50 3.17 -35.07
C GLY A 67 20.10 4.25 -36.06
N THR A 68 19.97 3.87 -37.33
CA THR A 68 19.45 4.77 -38.36
C THR A 68 17.95 5.02 -38.15
N PRO A 69 17.50 6.28 -38.09
CA PRO A 69 16.07 6.59 -37.95
C PRO A 69 15.29 6.15 -39.20
N LYS A 70 13.97 6.05 -39.06
CA LYS A 70 13.08 5.70 -40.19
C LYS A 70 13.12 6.81 -41.25
N LEU A 71 13.14 6.42 -42.53
CA LEU A 71 13.18 7.36 -43.66
C LEU A 71 12.05 8.41 -43.62
N GLU A 72 10.89 8.02 -43.09
CA GLU A 72 9.70 8.88 -43.01
C GLU A 72 9.86 10.00 -41.97
N ARG A 73 10.68 9.80 -40.94
CA ARG A 73 10.88 10.74 -39.83
C ARG A 73 12.35 10.73 -39.36
N PRO A 74 13.24 11.44 -40.08
CA PRO A 74 14.69 11.38 -39.84
C PRO A 74 15.14 12.18 -38.60
N TYR A 75 14.30 13.09 -38.09
CA TYR A 75 14.64 14.00 -36.99
C TYR A 75 14.21 13.50 -35.60
N GLU A 76 13.59 12.33 -35.50
CA GLU A 76 13.17 11.73 -34.24
C GLU A 76 13.62 10.26 -34.13
N GLY A 77 13.87 9.83 -32.90
CA GLY A 77 14.02 8.41 -32.59
C GLY A 77 12.67 7.71 -32.57
N PHE A 78 12.69 6.38 -32.61
CA PHE A 78 11.49 5.57 -32.44
C PHE A 78 11.71 4.55 -31.32
N LEU A 79 10.62 4.10 -30.71
CA LEU A 79 10.64 3.02 -29.72
C LEU A 79 10.24 1.72 -30.41
N GLU A 80 10.90 0.63 -30.06
CA GLU A 80 10.49 -0.73 -30.41
C GLU A 80 10.11 -1.50 -29.16
N PHE A 81 8.92 -2.12 -29.21
CA PHE A 81 8.42 -2.97 -28.14
C PHE A 81 8.58 -4.43 -28.53
N PHE A 82 9.24 -5.20 -27.66
CA PHE A 82 9.30 -6.65 -27.73
C PHE A 82 8.70 -7.23 -26.45
N VAL A 83 7.78 -8.18 -26.61
CA VAL A 83 7.05 -8.80 -25.50
C VAL A 83 7.31 -10.30 -25.55
N ASP A 84 7.86 -10.83 -24.46
CA ASP A 84 8.11 -12.26 -24.30
C ASP A 84 7.15 -12.82 -23.23
N CYS A 85 6.38 -13.84 -23.61
CA CYS A 85 5.46 -14.52 -22.72
C CYS A 85 6.14 -15.78 -22.17
N SER A 86 6.72 -15.66 -20.97
CA SER A 86 7.41 -16.78 -20.32
C SER A 86 6.47 -17.95 -19.99
N ALA A 87 6.96 -19.18 -20.19
CA ALA A 87 6.28 -20.42 -19.77
C ALA A 87 6.02 -20.50 -18.25
N ASN A 88 6.71 -19.68 -17.44
CA ASN A 88 6.44 -19.57 -16.01
C ASN A 88 5.09 -18.91 -15.70
N ALA A 89 4.54 -18.09 -16.62
CA ALA A 89 3.28 -17.39 -16.41
C ALA A 89 2.08 -18.33 -16.59
N THR A 90 2.07 -19.09 -17.69
CA THR A 90 1.13 -20.20 -17.91
C THR A 90 1.83 -21.34 -18.66
N PRO A 91 1.49 -22.60 -18.36
CA PRO A 91 2.02 -23.75 -19.10
C PRO A 91 1.63 -23.73 -20.59
N GLU A 92 0.61 -22.96 -20.96
CA GLU A 92 0.15 -22.81 -22.35
C GLU A 92 1.13 -22.01 -23.21
N PHE A 93 2.02 -21.21 -22.60
CA PHE A 93 3.04 -20.44 -23.31
C PHE A 93 4.32 -21.22 -23.60
N GLU A 94 4.37 -22.53 -23.29
CA GLU A 94 5.50 -23.37 -23.69
C GLU A 94 5.64 -23.44 -25.23
N GLY A 95 6.87 -23.24 -25.71
CA GLY A 95 7.17 -23.26 -27.14
C GLY A 95 6.70 -22.00 -27.86
N ARG A 96 5.77 -22.15 -28.82
CA ARG A 96 5.23 -21.04 -29.64
C ARG A 96 3.89 -20.50 -29.15
N GLY A 97 3.33 -21.06 -28.07
CA GLY A 97 1.98 -20.70 -27.60
C GLY A 97 1.84 -19.25 -27.15
N GLY A 98 2.93 -18.58 -26.78
CA GLY A 98 2.95 -17.18 -26.35
C GLY A 98 3.17 -16.15 -27.47
N GLU A 99 3.52 -16.57 -28.69
CA GLU A 99 3.90 -15.64 -29.78
C GLU A 99 2.71 -14.78 -30.24
N ASP A 100 1.51 -15.35 -30.30
CA ASP A 100 0.29 -14.64 -30.72
C ASP A 100 -0.08 -13.53 -29.72
N LEU A 101 -0.12 -13.86 -28.42
CA LEU A 101 -0.42 -12.90 -27.36
C LEU A 101 0.67 -11.83 -27.24
N GLY A 102 1.95 -12.22 -27.35
CA GLY A 102 3.06 -11.27 -27.34
C GLY A 102 2.97 -10.27 -28.50
N THR A 103 2.62 -10.74 -29.70
CA THR A 103 2.42 -9.89 -30.88
C THR A 103 1.22 -8.96 -30.71
N GLU A 104 0.12 -9.45 -30.11
CA GLU A 104 -1.05 -8.63 -29.79
C GLU A 104 -0.71 -7.53 -28.76
N ILE A 105 0.00 -7.87 -27.69
CA ILE A 105 0.44 -6.90 -26.67
C ILE A 105 1.40 -5.86 -27.30
N ALA A 106 2.35 -6.29 -28.12
CA ALA A 106 3.23 -5.37 -28.83
C ALA A 106 2.43 -4.41 -29.72
N ASN A 107 1.47 -4.91 -30.49
CA ASN A 107 0.61 -4.10 -31.34
C ASN A 107 -0.30 -3.15 -30.55
N THR A 108 -0.82 -3.56 -29.40
CA THR A 108 -1.63 -2.69 -28.52
C THR A 108 -0.77 -1.62 -27.85
N LEU A 109 0.49 -1.89 -27.51
CA LEU A 109 1.43 -0.84 -27.08
C LEU A 109 1.69 0.19 -28.18
N TYR A 110 1.70 -0.24 -29.46
CA TYR A 110 1.78 0.69 -30.59
C TYR A 110 0.47 1.45 -30.87
N ARG A 111 -0.71 0.89 -30.53
CA ARG A 111 -2.03 1.40 -30.97
C ARG A 111 -2.95 1.91 -29.85
N LEU A 112 -2.62 1.69 -28.59
CA LEU A 112 -3.27 2.19 -27.37
C LEU A 112 -4.81 2.13 -27.33
N LEU A 113 -5.45 1.15 -27.99
CA LEU A 113 -6.88 0.83 -27.79
C LEU A 113 -7.18 -0.67 -27.95
N GLU A 114 -8.10 -1.11 -27.09
CA GLU A 114 -8.82 -2.39 -26.98
C GLU A 114 -8.01 -3.65 -26.66
N CYS A 115 -7.93 -3.98 -25.36
CA CYS A 115 -8.16 -5.34 -24.90
C CYS A 115 -8.43 -5.40 -23.38
N GLY A 116 -9.26 -6.36 -22.96
CA GLY A 116 -9.75 -6.52 -21.60
C GLY A 116 -8.81 -7.33 -20.71
N GLY A 117 -8.20 -6.69 -19.71
CA GLY A 117 -7.56 -7.39 -18.60
C GLY A 117 -6.66 -6.47 -17.77
N ASN A 118 -6.49 -6.79 -16.48
CA ASN A 118 -5.57 -6.09 -15.58
C ASN A 118 -4.08 -6.23 -16.00
N LEU A 119 -3.78 -7.13 -16.94
CA LEU A 119 -2.45 -7.33 -17.49
C LEU A 119 -1.97 -6.07 -18.24
N PHE A 120 -2.83 -5.44 -19.04
CA PHE A 120 -2.45 -4.26 -19.83
C PHE A 120 -2.16 -3.04 -18.94
N ASP A 121 -2.89 -2.90 -17.83
CA ASP A 121 -2.65 -1.85 -16.84
C ASP A 121 -1.27 -2.03 -16.20
N ALA A 122 -0.98 -3.23 -15.71
CA ALA A 122 0.34 -3.58 -15.17
C ALA A 122 1.48 -3.33 -16.17
N ILE A 123 1.28 -3.66 -17.45
CA ILE A 123 2.27 -3.37 -18.50
C ILE A 123 2.47 -1.86 -18.66
N SER A 124 1.39 -1.09 -18.75
CA SER A 124 1.49 0.37 -18.93
C SER A 124 2.20 1.05 -17.77
N LEU A 125 1.91 0.60 -16.54
CA LEU A 125 2.55 1.08 -15.33
C LEU A 125 4.03 0.69 -15.29
N ALA A 126 4.37 -0.54 -15.68
CA ALA A 126 5.74 -1.01 -15.76
C ALA A 126 6.55 -0.27 -16.82
N VAL A 127 5.98 -0.02 -18.00
CA VAL A 127 6.61 0.76 -19.06
C VAL A 127 6.87 2.20 -18.59
N LYS A 128 5.90 2.84 -17.95
CA LYS A 128 6.06 4.20 -17.42
C LYS A 128 7.13 4.26 -16.32
N ALA A 129 7.12 3.31 -15.39
CA ALA A 129 8.12 3.22 -14.33
C ALA A 129 9.54 2.97 -14.90
N ALA A 130 9.65 2.08 -15.90
CA ALA A 130 10.92 1.79 -16.56
C ALA A 130 11.44 3.03 -17.31
N LEU A 131 10.60 3.71 -18.09
CA LEU A 131 10.95 4.93 -18.81
C LEU A 131 11.39 6.07 -17.88
N HIS A 132 10.75 6.20 -16.71
CA HIS A 132 11.12 7.21 -15.71
C HIS A 132 12.54 6.97 -15.16
N ASN A 133 12.94 5.70 -15.00
CA ASN A 133 14.27 5.34 -14.52
C ASN A 133 15.31 5.21 -15.64
N THR A 134 14.91 5.32 -16.92
CA THR A 134 15.84 5.19 -18.04
C THR A 134 16.90 6.30 -18.03
N ARG A 135 18.16 5.89 -18.04
CA ARG A 135 19.33 6.77 -18.14
C ARG A 135 20.01 6.51 -19.47
N ILE A 136 19.93 7.48 -20.37
CA ILE A 136 20.58 7.40 -21.68
C ILE A 136 21.95 8.07 -21.58
N PRO A 137 23.06 7.38 -21.88
CA PRO A 137 24.38 8.00 -21.84
C PRO A 137 24.46 9.12 -22.88
N LYS A 138 25.10 10.23 -22.52
CA LYS A 138 25.29 11.34 -23.45
C LYS A 138 26.33 10.99 -24.49
N VAL A 139 25.97 11.15 -25.75
CA VAL A 139 26.81 10.81 -26.89
C VAL A 139 27.04 12.03 -27.76
N ARG A 140 28.29 12.22 -28.20
CA ARG A 140 28.67 13.24 -29.19
C ARG A 140 29.14 12.52 -30.44
N VAL A 141 28.60 12.93 -31.58
CA VAL A 141 29.07 12.44 -32.89
C VAL A 141 29.92 13.55 -33.49
N LEU A 142 31.20 13.28 -33.69
CA LEU A 142 32.12 14.16 -34.38
C LEU A 142 32.26 13.68 -35.83
N GLU A 143 32.25 14.62 -36.78
CA GLU A 143 32.53 14.32 -38.18
C GLU A 143 33.96 14.78 -38.47
N ASP A 144 34.80 13.85 -38.93
CA ASP A 144 36.16 14.14 -39.39
C ASP A 144 36.15 14.76 -40.79
N ASP A 145 37.23 15.46 -41.13
CA ASP A 145 37.43 16.10 -42.45
C ASP A 145 37.39 15.10 -43.63
N GLU A 146 37.57 13.80 -43.38
CA GLU A 146 37.47 12.71 -44.35
C GLU A 146 36.05 12.09 -44.44
N GLY A 147 35.08 12.61 -43.70
CA GLY A 147 33.70 12.12 -43.66
C GLY A 147 33.48 10.89 -42.79
N ALA A 148 34.48 10.48 -42.01
CA ALA A 148 34.34 9.47 -40.97
C ALA A 148 33.58 10.06 -39.77
N LYS A 149 32.69 9.28 -39.15
CA LYS A 149 31.94 9.68 -37.96
C LYS A 149 32.49 8.97 -36.74
N GLU A 150 33.07 9.71 -35.81
CA GLU A 150 33.54 9.20 -34.53
C GLU A 150 32.48 9.44 -33.44
N ILE A 151 32.28 8.44 -32.59
CA ILE A 151 31.30 8.47 -31.50
C ILE A 151 32.06 8.60 -30.19
N GLU A 152 31.97 9.77 -29.56
CA GLU A 152 32.49 10.00 -28.21
C GLU A 152 31.39 9.75 -27.18
N LEU A 153 31.67 8.85 -26.25
CA LEU A 153 30.82 8.57 -25.09
C LEU A 153 31.39 9.30 -23.87
N SER A 154 30.51 9.86 -23.04
CA SER A 154 30.92 10.40 -21.75
C SER A 154 31.34 9.27 -20.81
N ASP A 155 32.53 9.36 -20.21
CA ASP A 155 33.05 8.39 -19.24
C ASP A 155 32.36 8.53 -17.85
N ASP A 156 31.61 9.61 -17.64
CA ASP A 156 30.94 9.89 -16.37
C ASP A 156 29.60 9.16 -16.27
N PRO A 157 29.43 8.19 -15.33
CA PRO A 157 28.19 7.42 -15.18
C PRO A 157 27.00 8.26 -14.68
N TYR A 158 27.22 9.52 -14.31
CA TYR A 158 26.19 10.46 -13.88
C TYR A 158 25.76 11.44 -14.99
N ASP A 159 26.51 11.54 -16.09
CA ASP A 159 26.17 12.39 -17.24
C ASP A 159 25.21 11.65 -18.19
N CYS A 160 23.98 11.48 -17.73
CA CYS A 160 22.92 10.80 -18.46
C CYS A 160 21.75 11.74 -18.75
N ILE A 161 21.19 11.60 -19.94
CA ILE A 161 19.94 12.24 -20.35
C ILE A 161 18.78 11.41 -19.79
N ARG A 162 17.84 12.08 -19.12
CA ARG A 162 16.58 11.49 -18.67
C ARG A 162 15.44 11.97 -19.57
N LEU A 163 14.51 11.07 -19.86
CA LEU A 163 13.33 11.37 -20.66
C LEU A 163 12.23 12.00 -19.78
N ASN A 164 11.50 12.99 -20.30
CA ASN A 164 10.29 13.46 -19.63
C ASN A 164 9.16 12.45 -19.87
N VAL A 165 8.57 11.93 -18.79
CA VAL A 165 7.54 10.89 -18.81
C VAL A 165 6.15 11.38 -18.39
N GLU A 166 5.97 12.69 -18.21
CA GLU A 166 4.67 13.28 -17.82
C GLU A 166 3.57 12.94 -18.83
N ASN A 167 3.89 12.97 -20.13
CA ASN A 167 2.95 12.72 -21.22
C ASN A 167 2.78 11.23 -21.56
N VAL A 168 3.44 10.32 -20.83
CA VAL A 168 3.30 8.88 -21.07
C VAL A 168 1.94 8.41 -20.53
N PRO A 169 1.06 7.86 -21.39
CA PRO A 169 -0.28 7.43 -20.98
C PRO A 169 -0.20 6.17 -20.11
N CYS A 170 -1.14 6.04 -19.18
CA CYS A 170 -1.41 4.79 -18.46
C CYS A 170 -2.66 4.16 -19.05
N ILE A 171 -2.64 2.84 -19.26
CA ILE A 171 -3.77 2.09 -19.77
C ILE A 171 -4.64 1.69 -18.59
N VAL A 172 -5.91 2.08 -18.60
CA VAL A 172 -6.90 1.64 -17.61
C VAL A 172 -7.89 0.73 -18.31
N THR A 173 -8.02 -0.49 -17.82
CA THR A 173 -8.95 -1.46 -18.41
C THR A 173 -10.27 -1.51 -17.65
N LEU A 174 -11.34 -1.16 -18.34
CA LEU A 174 -12.71 -1.27 -17.83
C LEU A 174 -13.40 -2.51 -18.43
N SER A 175 -13.70 -3.51 -17.60
CA SER A 175 -14.46 -4.69 -18.01
C SER A 175 -15.95 -4.51 -17.72
N LYS A 176 -16.80 -4.55 -18.74
CA LYS A 176 -18.25 -4.37 -18.57
C LYS A 176 -18.93 -5.65 -18.08
N GLY A 177 -19.23 -5.71 -16.78
CA GLY A 177 -20.27 -6.57 -16.19
C GLY A 177 -21.60 -5.81 -16.06
N ARG A 178 -22.19 -5.38 -17.19
CA ARG A 178 -23.38 -4.48 -17.25
C ARG A 178 -23.34 -3.26 -16.30
N THR A 179 -22.77 -2.15 -16.82
CA THR A 179 -22.87 -0.73 -16.37
C THR A 179 -22.13 -0.45 -15.05
N VAL A 180 -21.08 0.38 -14.99
CA VAL A 180 -20.98 1.80 -15.41
C VAL A 180 -19.56 2.11 -15.91
N ALA A 181 -19.47 3.07 -16.84
CA ALA A 181 -18.23 3.63 -17.37
C ALA A 181 -18.05 5.05 -16.84
N PHE A 182 -16.82 5.46 -16.51
CA PHE A 182 -16.38 6.86 -16.59
C PHE A 182 -14.90 6.95 -16.99
N LEU A 183 -14.66 7.76 -18.02
CA LEU A 183 -13.40 8.42 -18.38
C LEU A 183 -13.74 9.93 -18.37
N PRO A 184 -12.83 10.83 -17.98
CA PRO A 184 -11.74 11.19 -18.89
C PRO A 184 -10.39 11.51 -18.21
N ILE A 185 -9.29 11.23 -18.92
CA ILE A 185 -8.06 12.02 -18.79
C ILE A 185 -7.64 12.49 -20.20
N ALA A 186 -7.26 13.76 -20.26
CA ALA A 186 -6.62 14.53 -21.33
C ALA A 186 -7.54 15.31 -22.30
N SER A 187 -7.73 16.60 -22.03
CA SER A 187 -7.27 17.68 -22.92
C SER A 187 -7.44 19.05 -22.24
N ASP A 188 -6.49 19.94 -22.54
CA ASP A 188 -6.24 21.27 -21.97
C ASP A 188 -7.45 22.23 -21.90
N THR A 189 -7.50 23.09 -20.88
CA THR A 189 -7.39 24.57 -21.00
C THR A 189 -7.75 25.31 -19.69
N MET A 190 -6.75 26.01 -19.16
CA MET A 190 -6.74 27.36 -18.55
C MET A 190 -7.75 27.85 -17.49
N GLU A 191 -7.12 28.48 -16.47
CA GLU A 191 -7.54 29.58 -15.56
C GLU A 191 -8.06 29.20 -14.15
N LEU A 192 -7.20 29.20 -13.13
CA LEU A 192 -6.77 30.33 -12.27
C LEU A 192 -7.86 30.89 -11.33
N ARG A 193 -7.79 30.59 -10.02
CA ARG A 193 -7.12 31.44 -9.00
C ARG A 193 -7.52 31.10 -7.56
N ALA A 194 -6.52 31.29 -6.71
CA ALA A 194 -6.49 31.51 -5.25
C ALA A 194 -6.38 30.25 -4.36
N ILE A 195 -5.41 30.11 -3.45
CA ILE A 195 -4.33 30.96 -2.91
C ILE A 195 -3.29 30.02 -2.23
N PRO A 196 -2.03 30.46 -2.00
CA PRO A 196 -0.82 29.64 -1.97
C PRO A 196 -0.12 29.57 -0.58
N LEU A 197 1.16 29.13 -0.56
CA LEU A 197 2.22 29.58 0.38
C LEU A 197 2.47 28.81 1.71
N VAL A 198 2.72 27.49 1.71
CA VAL A 198 3.36 26.85 2.90
C VAL A 198 4.51 25.86 2.60
N LEU A 199 4.66 25.31 1.39
CA LEU A 199 5.60 24.19 1.17
C LEU A 199 6.96 24.54 0.54
N LEU A 200 7.30 25.83 0.40
CA LEU A 200 8.57 26.26 -0.22
C LEU A 200 9.62 26.79 0.78
N VAL A 201 9.40 26.67 2.09
CA VAL A 201 10.34 27.17 3.13
C VAL A 201 11.06 26.06 3.91
N LEU A 202 10.74 24.78 3.71
CA LEU A 202 11.38 23.68 4.44
C LEU A 202 12.55 22.97 3.72
N CYS A 203 12.85 23.34 2.47
CA CYS A 203 13.95 22.71 1.69
C CYS A 203 15.27 23.50 1.66
N LEU A 204 15.44 24.56 2.45
CA LEU A 204 16.67 25.40 2.41
C LEU A 204 17.45 25.48 3.73
N LEU A 205 17.24 24.57 4.70
CA LEU A 205 17.96 24.61 5.99
C LEU A 205 18.82 23.39 6.34
N GLN A 206 19.21 22.53 5.40
CA GLN A 206 20.26 21.54 5.65
C GLN A 206 21.28 21.46 4.50
N MET A 207 21.95 22.59 4.28
CA MET A 207 23.32 22.61 3.76
C MET A 207 24.17 23.44 4.73
N THR A 208 25.37 22.96 4.98
CA THR A 208 26.49 23.53 5.77
C THR A 208 26.60 23.12 7.25
N HIS A 209 27.24 21.97 7.50
CA HIS A 209 28.55 21.99 8.17
C HIS A 209 29.38 20.72 7.86
N GLU A 210 30.38 20.94 7.00
CA GLU A 210 31.74 20.39 6.93
C GLU A 210 32.36 19.85 8.24
N GLN A 211 33.36 18.95 8.29
CA GLN A 211 34.42 18.57 7.34
C GLN A 211 35.21 17.31 7.83
N VAL A 212 35.90 16.65 6.89
CA VAL A 212 37.19 15.90 6.97
C VAL A 212 37.44 14.79 8.03
N ALA A 213 37.62 13.55 7.54
CA ALA A 213 38.76 12.71 7.93
C ALA A 213 39.22 11.80 6.77
N ARG A 214 40.45 12.06 6.34
CA ARG A 214 41.21 11.41 5.26
C ARG A 214 41.82 10.12 5.78
N ASN A 215 41.76 9.00 5.05
CA ASN A 215 42.87 8.03 5.02
C ASN A 215 42.88 7.08 3.80
N LYS A 216 44.11 6.74 3.42
CA LYS A 216 44.65 6.17 2.16
C LYS A 216 44.28 4.70 1.85
N PRO A 217 44.52 4.23 0.60
CA PRO A 217 44.16 2.88 0.15
C PRO A 217 45.17 1.83 0.62
N ARG A 218 44.74 0.57 0.75
CA ARG A 218 45.66 -0.55 0.96
C ARG A 218 45.34 -1.72 0.02
N LYS A 219 46.35 -2.08 -0.79
CA LYS A 219 46.40 -3.21 -1.74
C LYS A 219 46.49 -4.56 -1.03
N ASN A 220 45.92 -5.56 -1.71
CA ASN A 220 46.27 -6.98 -1.88
C ASN A 220 46.69 -7.84 -0.66
N GLY A 221 46.06 -9.02 -0.58
CA GLY A 221 46.81 -10.28 -0.43
C GLY A 221 46.31 -11.29 0.60
N ALA A 222 45.79 -12.40 0.06
CA ALA A 222 45.92 -13.79 0.53
C ALA A 222 45.09 -14.30 1.73
N ALA A 223 44.48 -15.46 1.46
CA ALA A 223 43.71 -16.33 2.32
C ALA A 223 44.39 -16.72 3.66
N LYS A 224 43.58 -16.93 4.71
CA LYS A 224 43.71 -18.03 5.68
C LYS A 224 42.52 -18.11 6.66
N LYS A 225 41.86 -19.29 6.62
CA LYS A 225 41.18 -20.08 7.66
C LYS A 225 40.34 -19.40 8.77
N ALA A 226 39.09 -19.88 8.86
CA ALA A 226 38.05 -19.50 9.80
C ALA A 226 38.43 -19.69 11.29
N MET A 227 38.24 -18.63 12.07
CA MET A 227 38.10 -18.64 13.52
C MET A 227 37.10 -17.52 13.86
N VAL A 228 36.00 -17.84 14.54
CA VAL A 228 34.92 -16.89 14.85
C VAL A 228 35.47 -15.80 15.77
N THR A 229 35.48 -14.56 15.32
CA THR A 229 35.98 -13.39 16.06
C THR A 229 34.86 -12.66 16.79
N LEU A 230 35.19 -12.03 17.92
CA LEU A 230 34.27 -11.19 18.72
C LEU A 230 33.53 -10.13 17.89
N SER A 231 34.14 -9.64 16.82
CA SER A 231 33.52 -8.70 15.87
C SER A 231 32.28 -9.29 15.17
N MET A 232 32.31 -10.59 14.80
CA MET A 232 31.16 -11.25 14.18
C MET A 232 29.99 -11.39 15.17
N ILE A 233 30.26 -11.46 16.48
CA ILE A 233 29.23 -11.53 17.51
C ILE A 233 28.56 -10.15 17.72
N GLU A 234 29.33 -9.06 17.61
CA GLU A 234 28.79 -7.70 17.62
C GLU A 234 27.95 -7.43 16.37
N ASP A 235 28.44 -7.80 15.18
CA ASP A 235 27.68 -7.66 13.93
C ASP A 235 26.36 -8.46 13.96
N ILE A 236 26.36 -9.67 14.53
CA ILE A 236 25.14 -10.48 14.69
C ILE A 236 24.17 -9.84 15.70
N LYS A 237 24.67 -9.21 16.77
CA LYS A 237 23.80 -8.49 17.73
C LYS A 237 23.12 -7.29 17.09
N ASP A 238 23.85 -6.54 16.28
CA ASP A 238 23.32 -5.38 15.56
C ASP A 238 22.28 -5.82 14.51
N GLN A 239 22.54 -6.92 13.80
CA GLN A 239 21.57 -7.52 12.89
C GLN A 239 20.29 -7.97 13.61
N ILE A 240 20.40 -8.58 14.79
CA ILE A 240 19.22 -8.97 15.58
C ILE A 240 18.42 -7.74 16.01
N ALA A 241 19.09 -6.67 16.48
CA ALA A 241 18.42 -5.43 16.87
C ALA A 241 17.70 -4.77 15.69
N GLN A 242 18.31 -4.79 14.51
CA GLN A 242 17.72 -4.27 13.28
C GLN A 242 16.50 -5.09 12.84
N ILE A 243 16.59 -6.42 12.86
CA ILE A 243 15.45 -7.30 12.54
C ILE A 243 14.30 -7.09 13.52
N ILE A 244 14.57 -6.91 14.81
CA ILE A 244 13.52 -6.62 15.80
C ILE A 244 12.78 -5.33 15.45
N ASN A 245 13.51 -4.28 15.06
CA ASN A 245 12.90 -3.02 14.63
C ASN A 245 12.09 -3.18 13.34
N GLU A 246 12.61 -3.89 12.34
CA GLU A 246 11.90 -4.16 11.10
C GLU A 246 10.63 -4.98 11.35
N VAL A 247 10.68 -6.00 12.21
CA VAL A 247 9.50 -6.80 12.61
C VAL A 247 8.47 -5.96 13.34
N ASN A 248 8.88 -5.02 14.21
CA ASN A 248 7.94 -4.11 14.87
C ASN A 248 7.24 -3.18 13.86
N VAL A 249 7.98 -2.60 12.91
CA VAL A 249 7.42 -1.78 11.84
C VAL A 249 6.49 -2.58 10.92
N LEU A 250 6.84 -3.84 10.62
CA LEU A 250 6.01 -4.74 9.82
C LEU A 250 4.73 -5.14 10.55
N LYS A 251 4.79 -5.40 11.87
CA LYS A 251 3.60 -5.65 12.71
C LYS A 251 2.68 -4.44 12.72
N GLU A 252 3.21 -3.23 12.83
CA GLU A 252 2.43 -1.98 12.74
C GLU A 252 1.77 -1.82 11.37
N LYS A 253 2.51 -2.05 10.27
CA LYS A 253 1.96 -1.99 8.90
C LYS A 253 0.89 -3.06 8.64
N GLN A 254 1.09 -4.27 9.15
CA GLN A 254 0.12 -5.36 9.03
C GLN A 254 -1.16 -5.07 9.82
N ALA A 255 -1.04 -4.49 11.02
CA ALA A 255 -2.18 -3.99 11.80
C ALA A 255 -2.92 -2.88 11.05
N LEU A 256 -2.20 -1.96 10.40
CA LEU A 256 -2.78 -0.86 9.60
C LEU A 256 -3.59 -1.36 8.39
N GLN A 257 -3.08 -2.36 7.67
CA GLN A 257 -3.72 -2.89 6.47
C GLN A 257 -4.91 -3.80 6.77
N THR A 258 -4.89 -4.60 7.84
CA THR A 258 -5.95 -5.59 8.09
C THR A 258 -7.08 -5.07 8.99
N VAL A 259 -6.77 -4.20 9.95
CA VAL A 259 -7.73 -3.73 10.96
C VAL A 259 -8.50 -2.50 10.50
N CYS A 260 -7.84 -1.52 9.86
CA CYS A 260 -8.51 -0.29 9.41
C CYS A 260 -9.35 -0.46 8.14
N LEU A 261 -9.07 -1.48 7.32
CA LEU A 261 -9.88 -1.78 6.13
C LEU A 261 -11.18 -2.52 6.50
N ARG A 262 -11.21 -3.24 7.64
CA ARG A 262 -12.40 -3.97 8.14
C ARG A 262 -13.16 -3.22 9.24
N GLY A 263 -12.47 -2.37 9.97
CA GLY A 263 -12.99 -1.61 11.09
C GLY A 263 -13.46 -0.19 10.72
N LEU A 264 -13.84 0.55 11.75
CA LEU A 264 -14.20 1.97 11.67
C LEU A 264 -12.96 2.84 11.89
N LYS A 265 -12.67 3.75 10.96
CA LYS A 265 -11.58 4.74 11.09
C LYS A 265 -12.12 6.08 11.59
N VAL A 266 -11.66 6.51 12.77
CA VAL A 266 -12.02 7.82 13.36
C VAL A 266 -10.74 8.52 13.83
N TYR A 267 -10.45 9.71 13.29
CA TYR A 267 -9.33 10.59 13.70
C TYR A 267 -8.03 9.88 14.11
N ARG A 268 -7.30 9.31 13.14
CA ARG A 268 -6.02 8.59 13.35
C ARG A 268 -6.11 7.37 14.30
N LYS A 269 -7.31 6.91 14.64
CA LYS A 269 -7.56 5.66 15.34
C LYS A 269 -8.40 4.76 14.45
N CYS A 270 -8.19 3.45 14.58
CA CYS A 270 -9.06 2.45 13.99
C CYS A 270 -9.68 1.61 15.10
N PHE A 271 -10.96 1.33 14.95
CA PHE A 271 -11.74 0.51 15.86
C PHE A 271 -12.25 -0.71 15.12
N LEU A 272 -11.97 -1.89 15.63
CA LEU A 272 -12.45 -3.14 15.06
C LEU A 272 -13.37 -3.82 16.05
N LEU A 273 -14.56 -4.21 15.59
CA LEU A 273 -15.45 -5.06 16.36
C LEU A 273 -14.94 -6.50 16.33
N MET A 274 -14.68 -7.07 17.49
CA MET A 274 -14.27 -8.47 17.60
C MET A 274 -15.48 -9.41 17.61
N ASP A 275 -15.31 -10.61 17.07
CA ASP A 275 -16.35 -11.63 17.09
C ASP A 275 -16.35 -12.36 18.46
N GLY A 276 -17.56 -12.62 18.97
CA GLY A 276 -17.77 -13.24 20.28
C GLY A 276 -17.86 -12.26 21.46
N GLN A 277 -18.61 -12.68 22.48
CA GLN A 277 -18.79 -11.95 23.73
C GLN A 277 -17.78 -12.41 24.78
N LYS A 278 -17.13 -11.48 25.47
CA LYS A 278 -16.13 -11.76 26.50
C LYS A 278 -16.34 -10.91 27.75
N ASN A 279 -15.73 -11.33 28.85
CA ASN A 279 -15.67 -10.52 30.07
C ASN A 279 -14.73 -9.33 29.88
N PHE A 280 -14.85 -8.29 30.69
CA PHE A 280 -14.07 -7.05 30.51
C PHE A 280 -12.55 -7.30 30.46
N HIS A 281 -12.05 -8.10 31.39
CA HIS A 281 -10.62 -8.41 31.48
C HIS A 281 -10.16 -9.27 30.28
N GLU A 282 -10.94 -10.28 29.91
CA GLU A 282 -10.66 -11.13 28.76
C GLU A 282 -10.70 -10.36 27.43
N ALA A 283 -11.62 -9.41 27.30
CA ALA A 283 -11.73 -8.53 26.14
C ALA A 283 -10.52 -7.60 26.03
N SER A 284 -10.06 -7.05 27.17
CA SER A 284 -8.85 -6.25 27.24
C SER A 284 -7.61 -7.05 26.81
N ASP A 285 -7.43 -8.26 27.34
CA ASP A 285 -6.31 -9.13 27.00
C ASP A 285 -6.34 -9.56 25.52
N ASP A 286 -7.52 -9.82 24.97
CA ASP A 286 -7.69 -10.17 23.56
C ASP A 286 -7.28 -9.03 22.62
N CYS A 287 -7.69 -7.79 22.93
CA CYS A 287 -7.25 -6.63 22.16
C CYS A 287 -5.74 -6.44 22.19
N ILE A 288 -5.11 -6.66 23.36
CA ILE A 288 -3.66 -6.59 23.52
C ILE A 288 -2.96 -7.68 22.69
N MET A 289 -3.50 -8.91 22.70
CA MET A 289 -3.00 -10.01 21.88
C MET A 289 -3.06 -9.68 20.38
N HIS A 290 -4.06 -8.92 19.95
CA HIS A 290 -4.18 -8.45 18.57
C HIS A 290 -3.34 -7.20 18.24
N GLY A 291 -2.61 -6.64 19.22
CA GLY A 291 -1.75 -5.47 19.04
C GLY A 291 -2.47 -4.12 19.17
N GLY A 292 -3.65 -4.12 19.79
CA GLY A 292 -4.43 -2.93 20.11
C GLY A 292 -4.73 -2.83 21.61
N ILE A 293 -5.68 -1.96 21.96
CA ILE A 293 -6.20 -1.81 23.32
C ILE A 293 -7.73 -1.77 23.28
N LEU A 294 -8.41 -1.98 24.41
CA LEU A 294 -9.86 -1.86 24.47
C LEU A 294 -10.28 -0.42 24.09
N GLY A 295 -11.32 -0.28 23.27
CA GLY A 295 -11.67 0.99 22.64
C GLY A 295 -12.18 2.06 23.62
N VAL A 296 -11.60 3.26 23.55
CA VAL A 296 -11.96 4.38 24.42
C VAL A 296 -12.37 5.60 23.59
N PRO A 297 -13.68 5.95 23.58
CA PRO A 297 -14.15 7.18 22.95
C PRO A 297 -13.72 8.40 23.78
N HIS A 298 -13.10 9.37 23.12
CA HIS A 298 -12.62 10.59 23.77
C HIS A 298 -13.60 11.76 23.65
N ASN A 299 -14.52 11.70 22.68
CA ASN A 299 -15.45 12.78 22.37
C ASN A 299 -16.82 12.19 22.00
N TYR A 300 -17.86 13.04 22.04
CA TYR A 300 -19.21 12.69 21.58
C TYR A 300 -19.25 12.13 20.16
N HIS A 301 -18.45 12.71 19.26
CA HIS A 301 -18.36 12.24 17.88
C HIS A 301 -17.81 10.81 17.80
N GLU A 302 -16.71 10.49 18.49
CA GLU A 302 -16.15 9.13 18.51
C GLU A 302 -17.17 8.13 19.08
N ASN A 303 -17.88 8.49 20.15
CA ASN A 303 -18.91 7.65 20.74
C ASN A 303 -20.06 7.35 19.76
N ASN A 304 -20.56 8.37 19.07
CA ASN A 304 -21.68 8.21 18.14
C ASN A 304 -21.31 7.36 16.93
N GLU A 305 -20.09 7.52 16.41
CA GLU A 305 -19.59 6.70 15.30
C GLU A 305 -19.42 5.23 15.73
N LEU A 306 -18.88 4.98 16.92
CA LEU A 306 -18.80 3.62 17.48
C LEU A 306 -20.18 3.00 17.66
N TYR A 307 -21.15 3.74 18.18
CA TYR A 307 -22.54 3.29 18.31
C TYR A 307 -23.17 2.95 16.94
N ASN A 308 -23.00 3.81 15.94
CA ASN A 308 -23.55 3.55 14.60
C ASN A 308 -22.90 2.33 13.96
N TYR A 309 -21.58 2.17 14.14
CA TYR A 309 -20.85 1.00 13.67
C TYR A 309 -21.38 -0.29 14.34
N ALA A 310 -21.57 -0.26 15.66
CA ALA A 310 -22.21 -1.33 16.43
C ALA A 310 -23.56 -1.74 15.86
N LYS A 311 -24.43 -0.75 15.67
CA LYS A 311 -25.80 -0.91 15.21
C LYS A 311 -25.87 -1.52 13.82
N THR A 312 -24.98 -1.08 12.93
CA THR A 312 -24.91 -1.59 11.56
C THR A 312 -24.45 -3.04 11.52
N THR A 313 -23.53 -3.45 12.40
CA THR A 313 -22.96 -4.81 12.39
C THR A 313 -23.74 -5.81 13.22
N LEU A 314 -24.33 -5.41 14.36
CA LEU A 314 -24.93 -6.30 15.36
C LEU A 314 -26.46 -6.13 15.53
N GLY A 315 -27.08 -5.11 14.92
CA GLY A 315 -28.50 -4.78 15.14
C GLY A 315 -28.73 -3.86 16.35
N ASP A 316 -29.96 -3.73 16.85
CA ASP A 316 -30.30 -2.75 17.90
C ASP A 316 -30.08 -3.24 19.34
N ASP A 317 -30.04 -4.56 19.57
CA ASP A 317 -30.00 -5.15 20.92
C ASP A 317 -28.62 -5.74 21.26
N HIS A 318 -27.66 -4.85 21.49
CA HIS A 318 -26.32 -5.24 21.90
C HIS A 318 -25.76 -4.25 22.94
N ASN A 319 -24.84 -4.74 23.77
CA ASN A 319 -24.07 -3.90 24.68
C ASN A 319 -22.58 -4.14 24.41
N ILE A 320 -21.77 -3.09 24.54
CA ILE A 320 -20.36 -3.13 24.15
C ILE A 320 -19.48 -2.59 25.26
N TRP A 321 -18.41 -3.31 25.58
CA TRP A 321 -17.39 -2.84 26.51
C TRP A 321 -16.68 -1.61 25.97
N VAL A 322 -16.59 -0.60 26.83
CA VAL A 322 -15.77 0.60 26.66
C VAL A 322 -14.56 0.45 27.56
N GLY A 323 -13.37 0.80 27.09
CA GLY A 323 -12.11 0.64 27.84
C GLY A 323 -11.92 1.60 29.02
N ILE A 324 -12.94 1.75 29.86
CA ILE A 324 -12.98 2.63 31.03
C ILE A 324 -13.44 1.79 32.24
N THR A 325 -12.75 1.97 33.36
CA THR A 325 -13.03 1.28 34.62
C THR A 325 -12.70 2.17 35.82
N ASP A 326 -13.37 1.95 36.93
CA ASP A 326 -13.08 2.54 38.24
C ASP A 326 -12.71 1.46 39.28
N ILE A 327 -12.33 0.25 38.82
CA ILE A 327 -11.99 -0.90 39.68
C ILE A 327 -10.89 -0.58 40.71
N ALA A 328 -10.01 0.37 40.40
CA ALA A 328 -8.94 0.79 41.29
C ALA A 328 -9.43 1.73 42.40
N THR A 329 -10.40 2.60 42.12
CA THR A 329 -10.92 3.59 43.07
C THR A 329 -12.34 3.97 42.64
N GLU A 330 -13.31 3.64 43.49
CA GLU A 330 -14.74 3.89 43.26
C GLU A 330 -15.02 5.35 42.91
N GLY A 331 -15.64 5.58 41.74
CA GLY A 331 -15.99 6.92 41.26
C GLY A 331 -14.88 7.65 40.49
N ASP A 332 -13.65 7.12 40.47
CA ASP A 332 -12.54 7.63 39.66
C ASP A 332 -12.38 6.80 38.37
N TRP A 333 -13.04 7.27 37.31
CA TRP A 333 -13.04 6.59 36.01
C TRP A 333 -11.74 6.84 35.24
N VAL A 334 -11.00 5.75 34.98
CA VAL A 334 -9.76 5.74 34.23
C VAL A 334 -9.85 4.84 33.00
N ASP A 335 -9.11 5.19 31.96
CA ASP A 335 -8.97 4.33 30.78
C ASP A 335 -8.09 3.11 31.05
N VAL A 336 -8.05 2.16 30.11
CA VAL A 336 -7.16 0.98 30.16
C VAL A 336 -5.66 1.32 30.20
N SER A 337 -5.28 2.57 29.96
CA SER A 337 -3.89 3.07 30.09
C SER A 337 -3.64 3.74 31.46
N GLY A 338 -4.64 3.81 32.33
CA GLY A 338 -4.57 4.43 33.66
C GLY A 338 -4.73 5.96 33.64
N LYS A 339 -5.17 6.55 32.53
CA LYS A 339 -5.40 8.00 32.41
C LYS A 339 -6.86 8.34 32.73
N ALA A 340 -7.05 9.40 33.51
CA ALA A 340 -8.39 9.92 33.83
C ALA A 340 -9.15 10.35 32.57
N THR A 341 -10.42 9.96 32.48
CA THR A 341 -11.26 10.23 31.30
C THR A 341 -11.89 11.61 31.38
N ASN A 342 -11.68 12.45 30.35
CA ASN A 342 -12.27 13.79 30.28
C ASN A 342 -13.70 13.81 29.70
N TYR A 343 -14.12 12.72 29.07
CA TYR A 343 -15.40 12.60 28.40
C TYR A 343 -16.19 11.43 28.97
N THR A 344 -17.47 11.67 29.24
CA THR A 344 -18.40 10.69 29.79
C THR A 344 -19.73 10.77 29.09
N ASN A 345 -20.36 9.62 28.80
CA ASN A 345 -21.67 9.55 28.14
C ASN A 345 -22.72 8.75 28.93
N TRP A 346 -22.76 8.94 30.25
CA TRP A 346 -23.67 8.22 31.16
C TRP A 346 -25.16 8.37 30.80
N GLU A 347 -25.94 7.32 31.06
CA GLU A 347 -27.39 7.39 30.98
C GLU A 347 -27.99 8.25 32.11
N THR A 348 -28.62 9.35 31.71
CA THR A 348 -29.18 10.35 32.62
C THR A 348 -30.52 9.93 33.25
N ILE A 349 -31.34 9.13 32.55
CA ILE A 349 -32.70 8.78 33.02
C ILE A 349 -32.64 7.86 34.23
N ARG A 350 -31.70 6.90 34.23
CA ARG A 350 -31.50 5.95 35.34
C ARG A 350 -30.48 6.41 36.38
N ARG A 351 -29.93 7.63 36.25
CA ARG A 351 -28.92 8.21 37.15
C ARG A 351 -27.67 7.33 37.27
N GLN A 352 -27.13 6.91 36.14
CA GLN A 352 -25.88 6.17 36.08
C GLN A 352 -24.68 7.12 36.32
N PRO A 353 -23.57 6.63 36.91
CA PRO A 353 -23.34 5.28 37.43
C PRO A 353 -24.09 5.01 38.76
N ASP A 354 -24.67 3.82 38.95
CA ASP A 354 -25.51 3.46 40.11
C ASP A 354 -25.11 2.17 40.85
N GLY A 355 -24.17 1.40 40.31
CA GLY A 355 -23.81 0.07 40.76
C GLY A 355 -22.77 0.04 41.89
N GLY A 356 -22.09 1.15 42.16
CA GLY A 356 -21.09 1.25 43.21
C GLY A 356 -19.96 0.21 43.03
N THR A 357 -19.38 -0.25 44.15
CA THR A 357 -18.28 -1.26 44.18
C THR A 357 -18.57 -2.63 43.51
N LYS A 358 -19.80 -2.87 43.04
CA LYS A 358 -20.20 -4.12 42.39
C LYS A 358 -20.15 -4.03 40.86
N ALA A 359 -20.08 -2.83 40.29
CA ALA A 359 -20.17 -2.59 38.86
C ALA A 359 -19.09 -1.58 38.43
N ASN A 360 -17.90 -2.10 38.15
CA ASN A 360 -16.72 -1.24 37.99
C ASN A 360 -16.30 -1.06 36.51
N CYS A 361 -17.13 -1.51 35.55
CA CYS A 361 -16.80 -1.55 34.14
C CYS A 361 -17.86 -0.87 33.28
N VAL A 362 -17.42 -0.09 32.29
CA VAL A 362 -18.33 0.71 31.47
C VAL A 362 -18.79 -0.05 30.23
N ALA A 363 -20.10 -0.15 30.06
CA ALA A 363 -20.72 -0.69 28.86
C ALA A 363 -21.56 0.36 28.13
N MET A 364 -21.36 0.48 26.83
CA MET A 364 -22.21 1.26 25.94
C MET A 364 -23.42 0.41 25.51
N SER A 365 -24.63 0.94 25.68
CA SER A 365 -25.86 0.22 25.38
C SER A 365 -26.49 0.65 24.04
N GLY A 366 -26.77 -0.34 23.19
CA GLY A 366 -27.44 -0.17 21.91
C GLY A 366 -28.87 0.41 22.05
N PRO A 367 -29.74 -0.22 22.87
CA PRO A 367 -31.10 0.27 23.12
C PRO A 367 -31.18 1.67 23.74
N ALA A 368 -30.13 2.09 24.44
CA ALA A 368 -30.03 3.42 25.04
C ALA A 368 -29.34 4.45 24.13
N ASN A 369 -29.30 4.22 22.80
CA ASN A 369 -28.69 5.13 21.82
C ASN A 369 -27.22 5.46 22.13
N GLY A 370 -26.43 4.47 22.55
CA GLY A 370 -25.00 4.64 22.81
C GLY A 370 -24.66 5.32 24.15
N ARG A 371 -25.61 5.38 25.08
CA ARG A 371 -25.38 5.81 26.47
C ARG A 371 -24.66 4.73 27.28
N TRP A 372 -23.91 5.17 28.28
CA TRP A 372 -23.06 4.32 29.11
C TRP A 372 -23.76 3.89 30.39
N PHE A 373 -23.47 2.66 30.79
CA PHE A 373 -23.89 2.03 32.03
C PHE A 373 -22.68 1.49 32.77
N ASP A 374 -22.71 1.57 34.09
CA ASP A 374 -21.78 0.84 34.94
C ASP A 374 -22.33 -0.57 35.18
N ASP A 375 -21.61 -1.57 34.67
CA ASP A 375 -22.04 -2.96 34.69
C ASP A 375 -20.97 -3.83 35.37
N SER A 376 -21.39 -5.01 35.81
CA SER A 376 -20.46 -5.98 36.39
C SER A 376 -19.46 -6.47 35.32
N CYS A 377 -18.17 -6.34 35.61
CA CYS A 377 -17.06 -6.73 34.73
C CYS A 377 -17.04 -8.22 34.34
N VAL A 378 -17.83 -9.05 35.02
CA VAL A 378 -17.96 -10.51 34.81
C VAL A 378 -18.98 -10.84 33.71
N LEU A 379 -19.76 -9.86 33.24
CA LEU A 379 -20.71 -10.08 32.16
C LEU A 379 -19.98 -10.26 30.82
N GLN A 380 -20.56 -11.07 29.94
CA GLN A 380 -20.05 -11.23 28.59
C GLN A 380 -20.74 -10.22 27.66
N LYS A 381 -19.95 -9.38 26.99
CA LYS A 381 -20.43 -8.38 26.04
C LYS A 381 -19.49 -8.29 24.84
N ASN A 382 -19.96 -7.67 23.77
CA ASN A 382 -19.12 -7.38 22.60
C ASN A 382 -18.11 -6.28 22.95
N TYR A 383 -17.06 -6.11 22.15
CA TYR A 383 -16.01 -5.13 22.45
C TYR A 383 -15.34 -4.64 21.16
N TYR A 384 -14.83 -3.41 21.24
CA TYR A 384 -13.99 -2.83 20.19
C TYR A 384 -12.54 -2.87 20.61
N CYS A 385 -11.67 -3.29 19.70
CA CYS A 385 -10.25 -3.06 19.83
C CYS A 385 -9.87 -1.78 19.07
N GLN A 386 -9.21 -0.86 19.76
CA GLN A 386 -8.65 0.36 19.23
C GLN A 386 -7.17 0.17 18.87
N PHE A 387 -6.80 0.71 17.71
CA PHE A 387 -5.44 0.71 17.18
C PHE A 387 -5.07 2.14 16.81
N ASN A 388 -3.94 2.62 17.32
CA ASN A 388 -3.46 3.97 17.02
C ASN A 388 -2.65 3.94 15.72
N ILE A 389 -2.96 4.85 14.80
CA ILE A 389 -2.18 5.10 13.59
C ILE A 389 -1.37 6.38 13.83
N LEU A 390 -0.04 6.30 13.75
CA LEU A 390 0.85 7.46 13.89
C LEU A 390 0.80 8.38 12.67
#